data_AF-A0A9W6XKB0-F1
#
_entry.id   AF-A0A9W6XKB0-F1
#
_cell.length_a   1.000
_cell.length_b   1.000
_cell.length_c   1.000
_cell.angle_alpha   90.00
_cell.angle_beta   90.00
_cell.angle_gamma   90.00
#
_symmetry.space_group_name_H-M   'P 1'
#
loop_
_entity.id
_entity.type
_entity.pdbx_description
1 polymer ?
#
loop_
_entity_poly.entity_id
_entity_poly.type
_entity_poly.pdbx_seq_one_letter_code
_entity_poly.pdbx_strand_id
1 'polypeptide(L)'
;MLQSNLPTEPTIYKPAPNTIRSLLTKYSIKDADHYIDHFIVYDFEAILKPTATQHGENTVFTNEHIPVSVSVADSLTEGVRCFVNDDPKMLLTDMFNYIGDVLVKIQQYNVKKYMSLLQKIINVHGLTGMEIPGVNLGNTYKMSDMERWIKEGKYASFFNFHSCLGFGKQRSDYGKLKPQLDQVPVFGFNSGRYDINLIKKDLFAVIGPDNIKSVIKNPSYMCIAISDMKMLDITNYVPAGTSYDKYLTTYLGGCKCDDKIRCVCGLGKGLFPYDKLRGTSITGDDYERVKFVWDNYEMKSIKDLLIWYNNLDVVPFIKAIKAQRELFKRFDLDMFADGVSLPGLSEKVMYQTCFNNLRYPDKKPANTFQFPAKRMAGYKSQDAKAKRKFGMTLEHLNTLLQKQKYLSGL
;
A
#
# COMPACT_ATOMS: atom_id res chain seq x y z
N MET A 1 20.00 0.74 -22.17
CA MET A 1 19.34 1.76 -23.02
C MET A 1 18.15 2.30 -22.24
N LEU A 2 18.27 3.51 -21.67
CA LEU A 2 17.12 4.25 -21.17
C LEU A 2 16.52 4.98 -22.37
N GLN A 3 15.53 4.38 -23.04
CA GLN A 3 14.68 5.11 -23.98
C GLN A 3 13.72 5.96 -23.15
N SER A 4 14.15 7.15 -22.74
CA SER A 4 13.21 8.20 -22.35
C SER A 4 12.60 8.75 -23.65
N ASN A 5 11.43 8.26 -24.03
CA ASN A 5 10.62 8.88 -25.08
C ASN A 5 10.14 10.23 -24.56
N LEU A 6 10.94 11.28 -24.78
CA LEU A 6 10.50 12.64 -24.56
C LEU A 6 9.40 12.96 -25.60
N PRO A 7 8.27 13.55 -25.19
CA PRO A 7 7.22 13.92 -26.13
C PRO A 7 7.77 14.92 -27.16
N THR A 8 7.39 14.74 -28.42
CA THR A 8 7.84 15.59 -29.54
C THR A 8 7.23 16.98 -29.55
N GLU A 9 6.12 17.15 -28.83
CA GLU A 9 5.43 18.42 -28.60
C GLU A 9 5.35 18.70 -27.10
N PRO A 10 5.35 19.97 -26.67
CA PRO A 10 5.08 20.32 -25.28
C PRO A 10 3.71 19.76 -24.84
N THR A 11 3.71 18.89 -23.83
CA THR A 11 2.47 18.33 -23.26
C THR A 11 2.27 18.87 -21.85
N ILE A 12 1.04 19.25 -21.51
CA ILE A 12 0.68 19.52 -20.12
C ILE A 12 0.65 18.19 -19.38
N TYR A 13 1.43 18.07 -18.31
CA TYR A 13 1.34 16.92 -17.43
C TYR A 13 -0.07 16.83 -16.84
N LYS A 14 -0.66 15.64 -16.91
CA LYS A 14 -1.91 15.31 -16.24
C LYS A 14 -1.69 14.04 -15.43
N PRO A 15 -2.11 13.98 -14.16
CA PRO A 15 -1.98 12.77 -13.38
C PRO A 15 -2.74 11.61 -14.05
N ALA A 16 -2.19 10.42 -13.95
CA ALA A 16 -2.78 9.23 -14.53
C ALA A 16 -4.17 8.97 -13.92
N PRO A 17 -5.19 8.67 -14.74
CA PRO A 17 -6.51 8.33 -14.22
C PRO A 17 -6.49 7.00 -13.48
N ASN A 18 -7.48 6.79 -12.61
CA ASN A 18 -7.68 5.52 -11.93
C ASN A 18 -7.80 4.37 -12.97
N THR A 19 -7.05 3.29 -12.75
CA THR A 19 -6.97 2.17 -13.72
C THR A 19 -8.30 1.46 -13.88
N ILE A 20 -8.98 1.13 -12.77
CA ILE A 20 -10.29 0.46 -12.80
C ILE A 20 -11.31 1.36 -13.48
N ARG A 21 -11.36 2.64 -13.11
CA ARG A 21 -12.25 3.63 -13.75
C ARG A 21 -12.05 3.72 -15.26
N SER A 22 -10.79 3.75 -15.70
CA SER A 22 -10.43 3.80 -17.11
C SER A 22 -10.92 2.57 -17.86
N LEU A 23 -10.82 1.38 -17.23
CA LEU A 23 -11.31 0.12 -17.79
C LEU A 23 -12.85 0.06 -17.81
N LEU A 24 -13.53 0.43 -16.72
CA LEU A 24 -14.99 0.51 -16.67
C LEU A 24 -15.53 1.39 -17.80
N THR A 25 -14.91 2.57 -18.01
CA THR A 25 -15.26 3.48 -19.10
C THR A 25 -14.99 2.85 -20.47
N LYS A 26 -13.80 2.26 -20.67
CA LYS A 26 -13.40 1.63 -21.93
C LYS A 26 -14.36 0.52 -22.38
N TYR A 27 -14.91 -0.23 -21.43
CA TYR A 27 -15.80 -1.37 -21.70
C TYR A 27 -17.29 -1.06 -21.46
N SER A 28 -17.63 0.20 -21.20
CA SER A 28 -19.01 0.66 -20.96
C SER A 28 -19.73 -0.10 -19.83
N ILE A 29 -19.01 -0.43 -18.76
CA ILE A 29 -19.53 -1.12 -17.58
C ILE A 29 -20.17 -0.10 -16.63
N LYS A 30 -21.40 -0.36 -16.18
CA LYS A 30 -22.20 0.58 -15.35
C LYS A 30 -22.66 -0.02 -14.03
N ASP A 31 -22.52 -1.32 -13.83
CA ASP A 31 -22.97 -2.07 -12.66
C ASP A 31 -21.91 -2.13 -11.54
N ALA A 32 -20.74 -1.53 -11.75
CA ALA A 32 -19.67 -1.43 -10.76
C ALA A 32 -19.02 -0.04 -10.77
N ASP A 33 -18.61 0.42 -9.58
CA ASP A 33 -17.78 1.61 -9.42
C ASP A 33 -16.28 1.24 -9.38
N HIS A 34 -15.41 2.25 -9.33
CA HIS A 34 -13.96 2.04 -9.38
C HIS A 34 -13.28 1.86 -8.02
N TYR A 35 -14.04 1.80 -6.92
CA TYR A 35 -13.51 1.80 -5.56
C TYR A 35 -13.14 0.39 -5.09
N ILE A 36 -12.00 0.23 -4.41
CA ILE A 36 -11.65 -1.02 -3.72
C ILE A 36 -12.21 -0.98 -2.31
N ASP A 37 -13.27 -1.73 -2.04
CA ASP A 37 -14.09 -1.51 -0.84
C ASP A 37 -13.44 -1.97 0.46
N HIS A 38 -12.63 -3.04 0.41
CA HIS A 38 -12.17 -3.72 1.61
C HIS A 38 -10.66 -3.67 1.80
N PHE A 39 -10.25 -3.65 3.07
CA PHE A 39 -8.89 -3.51 3.54
C PHE A 39 -8.74 -4.19 4.90
N ILE A 40 -7.50 -4.37 5.33
CA ILE A 40 -7.12 -4.93 6.63
C ILE A 40 -6.39 -3.85 7.43
N VAL A 41 -6.50 -3.88 8.75
CA VAL A 41 -5.72 -3.04 9.66
C VAL A 41 -5.01 -3.91 10.69
N TYR A 42 -3.90 -3.42 11.25
CA TYR A 42 -3.20 -4.06 12.35
C TYR A 42 -2.57 -3.05 13.32
N ASP A 43 -2.28 -3.51 14.54
CA ASP A 43 -1.52 -2.76 15.55
C ASP A 43 -0.71 -3.74 16.42
N PHE A 44 0.55 -3.41 16.71
CA PHE A 44 1.44 -4.24 17.53
C PHE A 44 1.61 -3.66 18.93
N GLU A 45 1.75 -4.53 19.93
CA GLU A 45 2.29 -4.15 21.23
C GLU A 45 3.65 -4.82 21.46
N ALA A 46 4.53 -4.08 22.13
CA ALA A 46 5.92 -4.49 22.37
C ALA A 46 6.32 -4.30 23.83
N ILE A 47 7.21 -5.17 24.30
CA ILE A 47 7.87 -5.02 25.60
C ILE A 47 9.27 -4.43 25.42
N LEU A 48 9.74 -3.74 26.46
CA LEU A 48 11.10 -3.22 26.52
C LEU A 48 12.01 -4.23 27.22
N LYS A 49 12.87 -4.91 26.45
CA LYS A 49 13.93 -5.74 27.00
C LYS A 49 15.17 -4.88 27.25
N PRO A 50 15.65 -4.74 28.50
CA PRO A 50 16.88 -4.00 28.77
C PRO A 50 18.06 -4.57 27.99
N THR A 51 18.90 -3.68 27.47
CA THR A 51 20.16 -4.01 26.81
C THR A 51 21.22 -2.96 27.18
N ALA A 52 22.48 -3.26 26.94
CA ALA A 52 23.61 -2.35 27.15
C ALA A 52 24.57 -2.40 25.96
N THR A 53 24.03 -2.58 24.75
CA THR A 53 24.82 -2.69 23.54
C THR A 53 25.41 -1.33 23.19
N GLN A 54 26.74 -1.23 23.21
CA GLN A 54 27.46 -0.03 22.78
C GLN A 54 27.58 -0.01 21.25
N HIS A 55 27.35 1.15 20.65
CA HIS A 55 27.48 1.37 19.21
C HIS A 55 28.36 2.60 18.95
N GLY A 56 29.62 2.35 18.62
CA GLY A 56 30.65 3.38 18.57
C GLY A 56 31.00 3.90 19.98
N GLU A 57 31.63 5.06 20.06
CA GLU A 57 32.15 5.57 21.34
C GLU A 57 31.07 6.21 22.22
N ASN A 58 30.06 6.84 21.61
CA ASN A 58 29.14 7.76 22.30
C ASN A 58 27.67 7.29 22.38
N THR A 59 27.33 6.11 21.84
CA THR A 59 25.93 5.65 21.80
C THR A 59 25.79 4.31 22.50
N VAL A 60 24.89 4.25 23.48
CA VAL A 60 24.52 3.02 24.20
C VAL A 60 23.03 2.79 23.99
N PHE A 61 22.69 1.62 23.45
CA PHE A 61 21.31 1.17 23.42
C PHE A 61 20.93 0.65 24.81
N THR A 62 19.86 1.20 25.40
CA THR A 62 19.40 0.83 26.74
C THR A 62 18.28 -0.20 26.73
N ASN A 63 17.46 -0.23 25.67
CA ASN A 63 16.32 -1.11 25.55
C ASN A 63 16.13 -1.56 24.09
N GLU A 64 15.81 -2.84 23.92
CA GLU A 64 15.32 -3.42 22.68
C GLU A 64 13.81 -3.60 22.78
N HIS A 65 13.07 -3.19 21.74
CA HIS A 65 11.63 -3.40 21.67
C HIS A 65 11.38 -4.78 21.06
N ILE A 66 10.62 -5.62 21.74
CA ILE A 66 10.27 -6.97 21.27
C ILE A 66 8.75 -7.05 21.10
N PRO A 67 8.23 -7.36 19.90
CA PRO A 67 6.79 -7.51 19.70
C PRO A 67 6.28 -8.71 20.50
N VAL A 68 5.16 -8.54 21.19
CA VAL A 68 4.52 -9.59 22.02
C VAL A 68 3.09 -9.88 21.62
N SER A 69 2.42 -8.91 20.99
CA SER A 69 1.10 -9.12 20.43
C SER A 69 0.89 -8.33 19.15
N VAL A 70 -0.06 -8.79 18.36
CA VAL A 70 -0.61 -8.06 17.21
C VAL A 70 -2.10 -8.33 17.10
N SER A 71 -2.86 -7.25 17.01
CA SER A 71 -4.26 -7.30 16.64
C SER A 71 -4.40 -7.03 15.15
N VAL A 72 -5.24 -7.82 14.47
CA VAL A 72 -5.59 -7.67 13.06
C VAL A 72 -7.10 -7.60 12.95
N ALA A 73 -7.62 -6.66 12.16
CA ALA A 73 -9.03 -6.58 11.84
C ALA A 73 -9.26 -6.32 10.35
N ASP A 74 -10.38 -6.78 9.80
CA ASP A 74 -10.70 -6.61 8.40
C ASP A 74 -12.04 -5.90 8.17
N SER A 75 -12.12 -5.10 7.10
CA SER A 75 -13.31 -4.28 6.86
C SER A 75 -14.46 -5.02 6.14
N LEU A 76 -14.26 -6.28 5.74
CA LEU A 76 -15.26 -7.10 5.04
C LEU A 76 -16.13 -7.88 6.03
N THR A 77 -15.51 -8.60 6.95
CA THR A 77 -16.20 -9.40 7.97
C THR A 77 -16.32 -8.65 9.30
N GLU A 78 -15.58 -7.55 9.46
CA GLU A 78 -15.41 -6.83 10.73
C GLU A 78 -14.89 -7.72 11.86
N GLY A 79 -14.27 -8.86 11.49
CA GLY A 79 -13.61 -9.77 12.39
C GLY A 79 -12.35 -9.14 12.96
N VAL A 80 -12.09 -9.44 14.24
CA VAL A 80 -10.89 -9.00 14.96
C VAL A 80 -10.23 -10.22 15.57
N ARG A 81 -8.91 -10.32 15.41
CA ARG A 81 -8.11 -11.37 16.04
C ARG A 81 -6.82 -10.80 16.58
N CYS A 82 -6.56 -11.07 17.86
CA CYS A 82 -5.30 -10.75 18.52
C CYS A 82 -4.47 -12.03 18.67
N PHE A 83 -3.20 -11.94 18.30
CA PHE A 83 -2.20 -12.97 18.53
C PHE A 83 -1.26 -12.50 19.62
N VAL A 84 -0.90 -13.41 20.54
CA VAL A 84 0.06 -13.13 21.62
C VAL A 84 1.06 -14.27 21.63
N ASN A 85 2.32 -13.96 21.38
CA ASN A 85 3.40 -14.92 21.25
C ASN A 85 4.73 -14.23 21.60
N ASP A 86 5.57 -14.91 22.38
CA ASP A 86 6.87 -14.42 22.84
C ASP A 86 7.99 -14.63 21.82
N ASP A 87 7.79 -15.50 20.81
CA ASP A 87 8.64 -15.61 19.64
C ASP A 87 8.11 -14.67 18.51
N PRO A 88 8.85 -13.59 18.17
CA PRO A 88 8.46 -12.66 17.11
C PRO A 88 8.22 -13.34 15.75
N LYS A 89 8.98 -14.37 15.41
CA LYS A 89 8.82 -15.06 14.12
C LYS A 89 7.53 -15.86 14.08
N MET A 90 7.19 -16.55 15.18
CA MET A 90 5.92 -17.26 15.29
C MET A 90 4.73 -16.30 15.36
N LEU A 91 4.86 -15.17 16.06
CA LEU A 91 3.86 -14.10 16.10
C LEU A 91 3.52 -13.61 14.68
N LEU A 92 4.54 -13.32 13.88
CA LEU A 92 4.36 -12.89 12.49
C LEU A 92 3.80 -14.01 11.60
N THR A 93 4.21 -15.25 11.83
CA THR A 93 3.68 -16.41 11.09
C THR A 93 2.18 -16.56 11.33
N ASP A 94 1.73 -16.48 12.60
CA ASP A 94 0.32 -16.53 12.96
C ASP A 94 -0.47 -15.36 12.35
N MET A 95 0.09 -14.14 12.42
CA MET A 95 -0.49 -12.95 11.80
C MET A 95 -0.68 -13.12 10.29
N PHE A 96 0.37 -13.50 9.56
CA PHE A 96 0.30 -13.59 8.09
C PHE A 96 -0.52 -14.78 7.60
N ASN A 97 -0.58 -15.89 8.35
CA ASN A 97 -1.51 -16.98 8.05
C ASN A 97 -2.96 -16.50 8.13
N TYR A 98 -3.32 -15.79 9.20
CA TYR A 98 -4.67 -15.22 9.33
C TYR A 98 -4.97 -14.15 8.29
N ILE A 99 -4.01 -13.27 7.99
CA ILE A 99 -4.15 -12.30 6.89
C ILE A 99 -4.40 -13.06 5.59
N GLY A 100 -3.65 -14.11 5.27
CA GLY A 100 -3.84 -14.95 4.08
C GLY A 100 -5.28 -15.45 3.93
N ASP A 101 -5.88 -15.97 5.01
CA ASP A 101 -7.29 -16.41 5.00
C ASP A 101 -8.27 -15.27 4.72
N VAL A 102 -8.01 -14.08 5.26
CA VAL A 102 -8.83 -12.88 5.05
C VAL A 102 -8.64 -12.33 3.63
N LEU A 103 -7.41 -12.32 3.12
CA LEU A 103 -7.08 -11.88 1.76
C LEU A 103 -7.90 -12.62 0.73
N VAL A 104 -7.99 -13.96 0.84
CA VAL A 104 -8.78 -14.78 -0.08
C VAL A 104 -10.25 -14.34 -0.11
N LYS A 105 -10.86 -14.02 1.04
CA LYS A 105 -12.25 -13.55 1.12
C LYS A 105 -12.43 -12.18 0.45
N ILE A 106 -11.50 -11.25 0.67
CA ILE A 106 -11.53 -9.92 0.05
C ILE A 106 -11.32 -10.01 -1.46
N GLN A 107 -10.39 -10.84 -1.92
CA GLN A 107 -10.14 -11.05 -3.35
C GLN A 107 -11.34 -11.70 -4.04
N GLN A 108 -12.00 -12.67 -3.39
CA GLN A 108 -13.27 -13.25 -3.89
C GLN A 108 -14.34 -12.17 -4.05
N TYR A 109 -14.48 -11.28 -3.06
CA TYR A 109 -15.37 -10.14 -3.15
C TYR A 109 -15.02 -9.23 -4.34
N ASN A 110 -13.74 -8.85 -4.47
CA ASN A 110 -13.27 -7.98 -5.56
C ASN A 110 -13.53 -8.60 -6.94
N VAL A 111 -13.20 -9.88 -7.13
CA VAL A 111 -13.45 -10.60 -8.39
C VAL A 111 -14.94 -10.66 -8.71
N LYS A 112 -15.79 -10.89 -7.70
CA LYS A 112 -17.25 -10.88 -7.85
C LYS A 112 -17.76 -9.48 -8.24
N LYS A 113 -17.29 -8.43 -7.57
CA LYS A 113 -17.66 -7.03 -7.87
C LYS A 113 -17.34 -6.66 -9.32
N TYR A 114 -16.19 -7.09 -9.83
CA TYR A 114 -15.73 -6.75 -11.17
C TYR A 114 -15.97 -7.85 -12.23
N MET A 115 -16.88 -8.78 -11.96
CA MET A 115 -17.13 -9.93 -12.83
C MET A 115 -17.56 -9.52 -14.25
N SER A 116 -18.48 -8.55 -14.36
CA SER A 116 -18.96 -8.04 -15.65
C SER A 116 -17.83 -7.47 -16.51
N LEU A 117 -16.94 -6.68 -15.89
CA LEU A 117 -15.75 -6.13 -16.53
C LEU A 117 -14.77 -7.23 -16.95
N LEU A 118 -14.47 -8.19 -16.07
CA LEU A 118 -13.57 -9.31 -16.36
C LEU A 118 -14.08 -10.15 -17.54
N GLN A 119 -15.36 -10.50 -17.55
CA GLN A 119 -16.01 -11.20 -18.66
C GLN A 119 -15.90 -10.42 -19.97
N LYS A 120 -16.15 -9.09 -19.94
CA LYS A 120 -16.07 -8.26 -21.13
C LYS A 120 -14.64 -8.20 -21.69
N ILE A 121 -13.64 -8.04 -20.81
CA ILE A 121 -12.22 -8.07 -21.20
C ILE A 121 -11.87 -9.40 -21.87
N ILE A 122 -12.23 -10.52 -21.25
CA ILE A 122 -11.97 -11.87 -21.79
C ILE A 122 -12.69 -12.07 -23.13
N ASN A 123 -13.93 -11.62 -23.28
CA ASN A 123 -14.67 -11.81 -24.53
C ASN A 123 -14.09 -11.02 -25.71
N VAL A 124 -13.55 -9.82 -25.45
CA VAL A 124 -12.99 -8.94 -26.49
C VAL A 124 -11.56 -9.35 -26.86
N HIS A 125 -10.72 -9.65 -25.87
CA HIS A 125 -9.28 -9.85 -26.11
C HIS A 125 -8.79 -11.27 -25.81
N GLY A 126 -9.67 -12.13 -25.31
CA GLY A 126 -9.26 -13.35 -24.62
C GLY A 126 -8.36 -13.07 -23.43
N LEU A 127 -7.71 -14.13 -22.96
CA LEU A 127 -6.66 -14.05 -21.93
C LEU A 127 -5.28 -13.78 -22.53
N THR A 128 -5.23 -12.97 -23.59
CA THR A 128 -3.97 -12.61 -24.26
C THR A 128 -3.02 -11.94 -23.27
N GLY A 129 -1.77 -12.40 -23.22
CA GLY A 129 -0.75 -11.89 -22.30
C GLY A 129 -0.86 -12.40 -20.86
N MET A 130 -1.81 -13.31 -20.56
CA MET A 130 -1.87 -14.02 -19.28
C MET A 130 -1.20 -15.39 -19.39
N GLU A 131 -0.58 -15.85 -18.31
CA GLU A 131 -0.08 -17.22 -18.19
C GLU A 131 -1.15 -18.08 -17.51
N ILE A 132 -1.57 -19.14 -18.18
CA ILE A 132 -2.59 -20.06 -17.69
C ILE A 132 -1.90 -21.42 -17.45
N PRO A 133 -1.92 -21.96 -16.23
CA PRO A 133 -1.32 -23.27 -15.96
C PRO A 133 -1.95 -24.39 -16.80
N GLY A 134 -1.13 -25.26 -17.36
CA GLY A 134 -1.57 -26.49 -18.03
C GLY A 134 -2.20 -26.32 -19.42
N VAL A 135 -2.07 -25.16 -20.06
CA VAL A 135 -2.56 -24.95 -21.43
C VAL A 135 -1.46 -24.40 -22.35
N ASN A 136 -1.64 -24.56 -23.67
CA ASN A 136 -0.64 -24.20 -24.66
C ASN A 136 -0.42 -22.68 -24.74
N LEU A 137 0.84 -22.27 -24.61
CA LEU A 137 1.28 -20.89 -24.83
C LEU A 137 0.97 -20.44 -26.27
N GLY A 138 0.46 -19.22 -26.43
CA GLY A 138 0.19 -18.60 -27.74
C GLY A 138 -1.26 -18.70 -28.22
N ASN A 139 -2.12 -19.49 -27.54
CA ASN A 139 -3.55 -19.54 -27.83
C ASN A 139 -4.34 -18.45 -27.09
N THR A 140 -5.34 -17.90 -27.75
CA THR A 140 -6.28 -16.94 -27.15
C THR A 140 -7.49 -17.69 -26.61
N TYR A 141 -7.60 -17.76 -25.28
CA TYR A 141 -8.71 -18.41 -24.58
C TYR A 141 -9.83 -17.42 -24.25
N LYS A 142 -11.09 -17.83 -24.46
CA LYS A 142 -12.29 -17.03 -24.23
C LYS A 142 -13.08 -17.51 -23.01
N MET A 143 -14.16 -16.82 -22.68
CA MET A 143 -15.03 -17.15 -21.55
C MET A 143 -15.66 -18.55 -21.68
N SER A 144 -15.95 -18.99 -22.92
CA SER A 144 -16.47 -20.34 -23.18
C SER A 144 -15.48 -21.46 -22.83
N ASP A 145 -14.17 -21.25 -23.05
CA ASP A 145 -13.15 -22.22 -22.66
C ASP A 145 -13.08 -22.36 -21.14
N MET A 146 -13.19 -21.22 -20.47
CA MET A 146 -13.24 -21.07 -19.04
C MET A 146 -14.44 -21.81 -18.41
N GLU A 147 -15.64 -21.57 -18.93
CA GLU A 147 -16.86 -22.27 -18.51
C GLU A 147 -16.75 -23.78 -18.71
N ARG A 148 -16.17 -24.21 -19.85
CA ARG A 148 -15.90 -25.63 -20.10
C ARG A 148 -14.94 -26.20 -19.06
N TRP A 149 -13.83 -25.53 -18.73
CA TRP A 149 -12.87 -26.03 -17.73
C TRP A 149 -13.47 -26.12 -16.33
N ILE A 150 -14.34 -25.18 -15.95
CA ILE A 150 -15.08 -25.25 -14.69
C ILE A 150 -16.04 -26.46 -14.70
N LYS A 151 -16.77 -26.67 -15.80
CA LYS A 151 -17.68 -27.82 -15.95
C LYS A 151 -16.94 -29.17 -15.94
N GLU A 152 -15.74 -29.22 -16.51
CA GLU A 152 -14.85 -30.37 -16.51
C GLU A 152 -14.18 -30.61 -15.14
N GLY A 153 -14.37 -29.71 -14.16
CA GLY A 153 -13.78 -29.83 -12.84
C GLY A 153 -12.30 -29.44 -12.75
N LYS A 154 -11.71 -28.86 -13.81
CA LYS A 154 -10.32 -28.36 -13.78
C LYS A 154 -10.13 -27.20 -12.81
N TYR A 155 -11.17 -26.37 -12.65
CA TYR A 155 -11.21 -25.28 -11.69
C TYR A 155 -12.54 -25.31 -10.96
N ALA A 156 -12.53 -25.22 -9.63
CA ALA A 156 -13.76 -25.28 -8.84
C ALA A 156 -14.64 -24.01 -8.96
N SER A 157 -14.07 -22.88 -9.39
CA SER A 157 -14.81 -21.64 -9.60
C SER A 157 -14.02 -20.68 -10.50
N PHE A 158 -14.68 -19.61 -10.97
CA PHE A 158 -14.00 -18.53 -11.68
C PHE A 158 -12.91 -17.86 -10.81
N PHE A 159 -13.14 -17.72 -9.51
CA PHE A 159 -12.15 -17.17 -8.59
C PHE A 159 -10.90 -18.07 -8.50
N ASN A 160 -11.09 -19.38 -8.39
CA ASN A 160 -9.97 -20.33 -8.35
C ASN A 160 -9.15 -20.26 -9.63
N PHE A 161 -9.82 -20.14 -10.78
CA PHE A 161 -9.14 -19.87 -12.04
C PHE A 161 -8.36 -18.54 -12.02
N HIS A 162 -9.03 -17.44 -11.65
CA HIS A 162 -8.44 -16.11 -11.60
C HIS A 162 -7.17 -16.08 -10.74
N SER A 163 -7.20 -16.77 -9.60
CA SER A 163 -6.10 -16.86 -8.65
C SER A 163 -4.88 -17.60 -9.21
N CYS A 164 -5.09 -18.53 -10.15
CA CYS A 164 -4.01 -19.29 -10.79
C CYS A 164 -3.35 -18.56 -11.97
N LEU A 165 -3.89 -17.42 -12.40
CA LEU A 165 -3.35 -16.70 -13.57
C LEU A 165 -2.02 -16.01 -13.25
N GLY A 166 -0.99 -16.34 -14.02
CA GLY A 166 0.28 -15.63 -14.03
C GLY A 166 0.30 -14.44 -15.00
N PHE A 167 1.36 -13.64 -14.95
CA PHE A 167 1.54 -12.49 -15.82
C PHE A 167 2.52 -12.82 -16.95
N GLY A 168 2.05 -12.75 -18.21
CA GLY A 168 2.93 -12.87 -19.36
C GLY A 168 3.70 -11.58 -19.67
N LYS A 169 4.56 -11.64 -20.69
CA LYS A 169 5.40 -10.49 -21.11
C LYS A 169 4.61 -9.33 -21.73
N GLN A 170 3.40 -9.58 -22.25
CA GLN A 170 2.57 -8.57 -22.90
C GLN A 170 1.64 -7.88 -21.91
N ARG A 171 1.55 -6.56 -21.97
CA ARG A 171 0.58 -5.80 -21.18
C ARG A 171 -0.82 -6.01 -21.74
N SER A 172 -1.69 -6.65 -20.94
CA SER A 172 -3.11 -6.81 -21.23
C SER A 172 -3.97 -5.99 -20.27
N ASP A 173 -5.21 -5.71 -20.64
CA ASP A 173 -6.14 -5.02 -19.74
C ASP A 173 -6.53 -5.89 -18.54
N TYR A 174 -6.60 -7.21 -18.73
CA TYR A 174 -6.73 -8.16 -17.63
C TYR A 174 -5.53 -8.06 -16.68
N GLY A 175 -4.30 -8.02 -17.22
CA GLY A 175 -3.07 -7.88 -16.45
C GLY A 175 -2.94 -6.53 -15.75
N LYS A 176 -3.63 -5.47 -16.20
CA LYS A 176 -3.75 -4.20 -15.47
C LYS A 176 -4.77 -4.27 -14.33
N LEU A 177 -5.87 -4.99 -14.53
CA LEU A 177 -6.95 -5.12 -13.56
C LEU A 177 -6.58 -6.08 -12.43
N LYS A 178 -6.02 -7.25 -12.75
CA LYS A 178 -5.71 -8.32 -11.79
C LYS A 178 -4.94 -7.84 -10.56
N PRO A 179 -3.82 -7.09 -10.67
CA PRO A 179 -3.12 -6.58 -9.49
C PRO A 179 -3.95 -5.67 -8.59
N GLN A 180 -4.92 -4.95 -9.15
CA GLN A 180 -5.82 -4.08 -8.37
C GLN A 180 -6.83 -4.89 -7.56
N LEU A 181 -7.23 -6.06 -8.06
CA LEU A 181 -8.18 -6.95 -7.38
C LEU A 181 -7.48 -7.85 -6.36
N ASP A 182 -6.25 -8.29 -6.69
CA ASP A 182 -5.46 -9.19 -5.87
C ASP A 182 -4.80 -8.47 -4.69
N GLN A 183 -4.22 -7.29 -4.89
CA GLN A 183 -3.41 -6.62 -3.88
C GLN A 183 -4.27 -5.87 -2.87
N VAL A 184 -4.66 -6.55 -1.80
CA VAL A 184 -5.47 -5.97 -0.72
C VAL A 184 -4.65 -4.97 0.10
N PRO A 185 -5.17 -3.77 0.40
CA PRO A 185 -4.52 -2.82 1.29
C PRO A 185 -4.51 -3.31 2.75
N VAL A 186 -3.34 -3.25 3.41
CA VAL A 186 -3.14 -3.60 4.82
C VAL A 186 -2.51 -2.41 5.54
N PHE A 187 -3.23 -1.79 6.48
CA PHE A 187 -2.82 -0.55 7.12
C PHE A 187 -2.36 -0.73 8.56
N GLY A 188 -1.26 -0.09 8.91
CA GLY A 188 -0.92 0.23 10.31
C GLY A 188 -0.94 1.74 10.54
N PHE A 189 -0.89 2.16 11.80
CA PHE A 189 -0.77 3.58 12.16
C PHE A 189 0.67 3.89 12.56
N ASN A 190 1.36 4.75 11.80
CA ASN A 190 2.78 5.05 11.99
C ASN A 190 3.68 3.81 11.85
N SER A 191 3.17 2.80 11.15
CA SER A 191 3.83 1.50 10.97
C SER A 191 5.11 1.60 10.18
N GLY A 192 5.19 2.50 9.20
CA GLY A 192 6.37 2.70 8.38
C GLY A 192 7.60 3.15 9.18
N ARG A 193 7.37 3.83 10.32
CA ARG A 193 8.41 4.29 11.24
C ARG A 193 8.60 3.34 12.42
N TYR A 194 7.52 2.78 12.96
CA TYR A 194 7.56 1.96 14.16
C TYR A 194 7.44 0.46 13.84
N ASP A 195 6.25 -0.03 13.50
CA ASP A 195 5.96 -1.47 13.38
C ASP A 195 6.89 -2.18 12.39
N ILE A 196 7.10 -1.62 11.19
CA ILE A 196 8.00 -2.23 10.21
C ILE A 196 9.43 -2.31 10.75
N ASN A 197 9.89 -1.31 11.52
CA ASN A 197 11.20 -1.38 12.17
C ASN A 197 11.26 -2.39 13.32
N LEU A 198 10.14 -2.59 14.02
CA LEU A 198 9.98 -3.60 15.07
C LEU A 198 10.07 -5.02 14.49
N ILE A 199 9.47 -5.25 13.32
CA ILE A 199 9.31 -6.61 12.76
C ILE A 199 10.25 -6.93 11.59
N LYS A 200 10.97 -5.96 11.01
CA LYS A 200 11.78 -6.14 9.78
C LYS A 200 12.77 -7.31 9.82
N LYS A 201 13.25 -7.70 11.00
CA LYS A 201 14.21 -8.80 11.17
C LYS A 201 13.61 -10.13 10.70
N ASP A 202 12.36 -10.37 11.07
CA ASP A 202 11.63 -11.61 10.80
C ASP A 202 10.62 -11.47 9.66
N LEU A 203 10.18 -10.24 9.34
CA LEU A 203 9.21 -9.94 8.28
C LEU A 203 9.58 -10.58 6.94
N PHE A 204 10.81 -10.40 6.48
CA PHE A 204 11.25 -10.94 5.19
C PHE A 204 11.47 -12.45 5.23
N ALA A 205 11.73 -13.01 6.41
CA ALA A 205 11.82 -14.45 6.58
C ALA A 205 10.43 -15.12 6.53
N VAL A 206 9.39 -14.45 7.03
CA VAL A 206 8.01 -14.95 6.99
C VAL A 206 7.35 -14.71 5.63
N ILE A 207 7.49 -13.51 5.06
CA ILE A 207 6.91 -13.19 3.75
C ILE A 207 7.66 -13.88 2.60
N GLY A 208 8.96 -14.10 2.74
CA GLY A 208 9.84 -14.58 1.67
C GLY A 208 10.30 -13.44 0.76
N PRO A 209 11.62 -13.21 0.57
CA PRO A 209 12.13 -12.06 -0.18
C PRO A 209 11.70 -12.06 -1.65
N ASP A 210 11.53 -13.24 -2.26
CA ASP A 210 11.13 -13.40 -3.67
C ASP A 210 9.67 -12.98 -3.94
N ASN A 211 8.86 -12.84 -2.88
CA ASN A 211 7.46 -12.42 -3.00
C ASN A 211 7.30 -10.89 -3.10
N ILE A 212 8.36 -10.13 -2.80
CA ILE A 212 8.35 -8.66 -2.84
C ILE A 212 8.29 -8.16 -4.29
N LYS A 213 7.24 -7.41 -4.61
CA LYS A 213 7.04 -6.79 -5.93
C LYS A 213 7.55 -5.36 -5.98
N SER A 214 7.32 -4.57 -4.94
CA SER A 214 7.85 -3.21 -4.85
C SER A 214 7.93 -2.72 -3.41
N VAL A 215 8.87 -1.80 -3.16
CA VAL A 215 9.03 -1.12 -1.88
C VAL A 215 9.21 0.37 -2.15
N ILE A 216 8.42 1.21 -1.48
CA ILE A 216 8.52 2.66 -1.51
C ILE A 216 8.94 3.13 -0.12
N LYS A 217 10.05 3.87 -0.03
CA LYS A 217 10.61 4.38 1.22
C LYS A 217 11.01 5.85 1.07
N ASN A 218 10.50 6.73 1.93
CA ASN A 218 10.88 8.15 1.97
C ASN A 218 10.45 8.88 3.26
N PRO A 219 11.31 9.11 4.27
CA PRO A 219 12.48 8.30 4.66
C PRO A 219 12.08 6.97 5.33
N SER A 220 10.82 6.85 5.77
CA SER A 220 10.20 5.63 6.32
C SER A 220 9.53 4.79 5.24
N TYR A 221 9.22 3.53 5.53
CA TYR A 221 8.50 2.67 4.59
C TYR A 221 7.08 3.22 4.38
N MET A 222 6.75 3.55 3.13
CA MET A 222 5.42 4.03 2.76
C MET A 222 4.55 2.92 2.21
N CYS A 223 5.17 1.99 1.48
CA CYS A 223 4.50 0.85 0.86
C CYS A 223 5.47 -0.33 0.74
N ILE A 224 5.03 -1.52 1.15
CA ILE A 224 5.65 -2.81 0.83
C ILE A 224 4.59 -3.63 0.11
N ALA A 225 4.77 -3.85 -1.19
CA ALA A 225 3.83 -4.58 -2.03
C ALA A 225 4.34 -5.99 -2.33
N ILE A 226 3.50 -6.99 -2.09
CA ILE A 226 3.67 -8.36 -2.59
C ILE A 226 2.54 -8.69 -3.57
N SER A 227 2.39 -9.94 -4.01
CA SER A 227 1.40 -10.32 -5.04
C SER A 227 -0.06 -10.10 -4.63
N ASP A 228 -0.39 -10.33 -3.37
CA ASP A 228 -1.74 -10.42 -2.82
C ASP A 228 -2.06 -9.34 -1.77
N MET A 229 -1.06 -8.55 -1.34
CA MET A 229 -1.30 -7.42 -0.45
C MET A 229 -0.31 -6.27 -0.62
N LYS A 230 -0.71 -5.11 -0.11
CA LYS A 230 0.13 -3.92 0.06
C LYS A 230 0.08 -3.47 1.50
N MET A 231 1.19 -3.56 2.21
CA MET A 231 1.34 -2.95 3.52
C MET A 231 1.57 -1.45 3.35
N LEU A 232 0.67 -0.66 3.92
CA LEU A 232 0.62 0.79 3.85
C LEU A 232 0.60 1.38 5.26
N ASP A 233 0.99 2.65 5.36
CA ASP A 233 0.91 3.42 6.60
C ASP A 233 -0.09 4.56 6.42
N ILE A 234 -1.12 4.58 7.25
CA ILE A 234 -2.19 5.59 7.15
C ILE A 234 -1.67 7.00 7.45
N THR A 235 -0.55 7.13 8.16
CA THR A 235 0.04 8.45 8.48
C THR A 235 0.51 9.19 7.23
N ASN A 236 0.75 8.48 6.12
CA ASN A 236 1.02 9.11 4.82
C ASN A 236 -0.20 9.84 4.25
N TYR A 237 -1.40 9.56 4.75
CA TYR A 237 -2.67 10.11 4.26
C TYR A 237 -3.22 11.24 5.15
N VAL A 238 -2.47 11.67 6.16
CA VAL A 238 -2.86 12.72 7.11
C VAL A 238 -1.72 13.71 7.33
N PRO A 239 -1.98 14.90 7.90
CA PRO A 239 -0.94 15.87 8.22
C PRO A 239 0.14 15.28 9.12
N ALA A 240 1.38 15.73 8.93
CA ALA A 240 2.51 15.31 9.74
C ALA A 240 2.27 15.62 11.23
N GLY A 241 2.68 14.70 12.12
CA GLY A 241 2.51 14.85 13.57
C GLY A 241 1.10 14.55 14.08
N THR A 242 0.20 14.02 13.24
CA THR A 242 -1.10 13.52 13.69
C THR A 242 -0.90 12.26 14.54
N SER A 243 -1.31 12.32 15.81
CA SER A 243 -1.35 11.14 16.68
C SER A 243 -2.55 10.25 16.37
N TYR A 244 -2.50 9.00 16.83
CA TYR A 244 -3.62 8.06 16.64
C TYR A 244 -4.93 8.59 17.25
N ASP A 245 -4.86 9.10 18.48
CA ASP A 245 -6.00 9.71 19.17
C ASP A 245 -6.60 10.91 18.39
N LYS A 246 -5.75 11.79 17.85
CA LYS A 246 -6.21 12.91 17.01
C LYS A 246 -6.85 12.41 15.71
N TYR A 247 -6.29 11.37 15.10
CA TYR A 247 -6.84 10.74 13.91
C TYR A 247 -8.25 10.19 14.19
N LEU A 248 -8.42 9.39 15.24
CA LEU A 248 -9.73 8.87 15.63
C LEU A 248 -10.72 9.99 15.93
N THR A 249 -10.33 10.97 16.75
CA THR A 249 -11.20 12.09 17.13
C THR A 249 -11.64 12.92 15.91
N THR A 250 -10.78 13.07 14.91
CA THR A 250 -11.10 13.80 13.66
C THR A 250 -12.20 13.11 12.86
N TYR A 251 -12.18 11.77 12.76
CA TYR A 251 -13.09 11.03 11.87
C TYR A 251 -14.31 10.43 12.59
N LEU A 252 -14.20 10.13 13.88
CA LEU A 252 -15.25 9.47 14.66
C LEU A 252 -15.88 10.40 15.72
N GLY A 253 -15.26 11.56 15.95
CA GLY A 253 -15.47 12.33 17.16
C GLY A 253 -14.78 11.67 18.36
N GLY A 254 -14.59 12.43 19.44
CA GLY A 254 -14.10 11.87 20.69
C GLY A 254 -15.11 10.94 21.35
N CYS A 255 -14.68 10.22 22.38
CA CYS A 255 -15.58 9.44 23.23
C CYS A 255 -16.70 10.34 23.79
N LYS A 256 -17.96 9.98 23.55
CA LYS A 256 -19.15 10.71 24.05
C LYS A 256 -19.77 10.11 25.32
N CYS A 257 -19.19 9.04 25.87
CA CYS A 257 -19.70 8.46 27.12
C CYS A 257 -19.50 9.44 28.28
N ASP A 258 -20.54 9.65 29.08
CA ASP A 258 -20.48 10.49 30.28
C ASP A 258 -19.54 9.89 31.32
N ASP A 259 -19.68 8.58 31.57
CA ASP A 259 -18.78 7.82 32.41
C ASP A 259 -17.61 7.27 31.58
N LYS A 260 -16.43 7.87 31.76
CA LYS A 260 -15.19 7.42 31.11
C LYS A 260 -14.62 6.14 31.74
N ILE A 261 -14.89 5.88 33.00
CA ILE A 261 -14.40 4.72 33.75
C ILE A 261 -15.14 3.46 33.26
N ARG A 262 -16.47 3.52 33.15
CA ARG A 262 -17.30 2.41 32.67
C ARG A 262 -17.50 2.37 31.16
N CYS A 263 -16.61 3.03 30.42
CA CYS A 263 -16.70 3.16 28.98
C CYS A 263 -16.08 1.95 28.25
N VAL A 264 -16.86 1.32 27.37
CA VAL A 264 -16.41 0.22 26.49
C VAL A 264 -16.39 0.59 25.00
N CYS A 265 -16.54 1.87 24.65
CA CYS A 265 -16.68 2.30 23.24
C CYS A 265 -15.40 2.16 22.40
N GLY A 266 -14.25 1.92 23.05
CA GLY A 266 -12.95 1.70 22.40
C GLY A 266 -12.27 2.95 21.84
N LEU A 267 -12.85 4.15 21.97
CA LEU A 267 -12.24 5.41 21.52
C LEU A 267 -11.21 6.01 22.51
N GLY A 268 -10.61 5.20 23.39
CA GLY A 268 -9.62 5.67 24.36
C GLY A 268 -8.75 4.53 24.89
N LYS A 269 -7.46 4.55 24.53
CA LYS A 269 -6.44 3.58 24.97
C LYS A 269 -5.81 3.92 26.33
N GLY A 270 -6.53 4.57 27.25
CA GLY A 270 -6.01 5.03 28.56
C GLY A 270 -5.56 3.91 29.53
N LEU A 271 -4.89 2.88 29.04
CA LEU A 271 -4.52 1.69 29.77
C LEU A 271 -3.07 1.35 29.46
N PHE A 272 -2.18 1.51 30.43
CA PHE A 272 -1.17 0.50 30.79
C PHE A 272 -0.36 1.00 32.01
N PRO A 273 0.13 0.09 32.86
CA PRO A 273 0.86 0.43 34.06
C PRO A 273 2.29 0.83 33.69
N TYR A 274 2.58 2.12 33.87
CA TYR A 274 3.90 2.72 33.82
C TYR A 274 4.56 2.79 32.44
N ASP A 275 4.45 3.95 31.80
CA ASP A 275 5.23 4.29 30.62
C ASP A 275 6.64 4.73 31.07
N LYS A 276 7.65 3.84 30.93
CA LYS A 276 9.05 4.16 31.23
C LYS A 276 9.60 5.31 30.38
N LEU A 277 9.06 5.54 29.17
CA LEU A 277 9.47 6.62 28.28
C LEU A 277 8.89 7.96 28.73
N ARG A 278 7.72 7.97 29.38
CA ARG A 278 7.07 9.17 29.93
C ARG A 278 7.29 9.36 31.44
N GLY A 279 7.77 8.34 32.15
CA GLY A 279 7.97 8.35 33.61
C GLY A 279 6.66 8.39 34.41
N THR A 280 5.52 8.04 33.81
CA THR A 280 4.19 8.21 34.41
C THR A 280 3.57 6.85 34.78
N SER A 281 3.05 6.72 36.00
CA SER A 281 2.23 5.59 36.44
C SER A 281 0.81 5.67 35.89
N ILE A 282 0.08 4.56 35.96
CA ILE A 282 -1.36 4.54 35.72
C ILE A 282 -2.05 5.52 36.67
N THR A 283 -3.06 6.25 36.17
CA THR A 283 -3.87 7.15 37.00
C THR A 283 -4.87 6.35 37.84
N GLY A 284 -5.44 6.96 38.89
CA GLY A 284 -6.49 6.32 39.69
C GLY A 284 -7.71 5.94 38.84
N ASP A 285 -8.14 6.84 37.97
CA ASP A 285 -9.29 6.61 37.07
C ASP A 285 -9.01 5.50 36.06
N ASP A 286 -7.80 5.44 35.50
CA ASP A 286 -7.40 4.36 34.58
C ASP A 286 -7.36 3.01 35.30
N TYR A 287 -6.93 2.98 36.58
CA TYR A 287 -6.93 1.75 37.38
C TYR A 287 -8.35 1.27 37.68
N GLU A 288 -9.27 2.17 38.04
CA GLU A 288 -10.68 1.81 38.23
C GLU A 288 -11.33 1.36 36.91
N ARG A 289 -10.94 1.96 35.78
CA ARG A 289 -11.36 1.49 34.46
C ARG A 289 -10.86 0.08 34.19
N VAL A 290 -9.59 -0.23 34.49
CA VAL A 290 -9.02 -1.57 34.34
C VAL A 290 -9.82 -2.59 35.15
N LYS A 291 -10.12 -2.30 36.43
CA LYS A 291 -10.95 -3.19 37.25
C LYS A 291 -12.32 -3.42 36.64
N PHE A 292 -12.99 -2.35 36.21
CA PHE A 292 -14.29 -2.45 35.59
C PHE A 292 -14.25 -3.34 34.33
N VAL A 293 -13.29 -3.14 33.43
CA VAL A 293 -13.21 -3.96 32.21
C VAL A 293 -12.77 -5.40 32.50
N TRP A 294 -11.91 -5.61 33.49
CA TRP A 294 -11.50 -6.92 33.96
C TRP A 294 -12.72 -7.74 34.41
N ASP A 295 -13.57 -7.15 35.24
CA ASP A 295 -14.78 -7.78 35.75
C ASP A 295 -15.85 -7.91 34.65
N ASN A 296 -16.08 -6.85 33.85
CA ASN A 296 -17.10 -6.82 32.79
C ASN A 296 -16.85 -7.85 31.69
N TYR A 297 -15.60 -8.13 31.36
CA TYR A 297 -15.22 -9.14 30.36
C TYR A 297 -14.77 -10.47 31.00
N GLU A 298 -14.94 -10.64 32.32
CA GLU A 298 -14.60 -11.86 33.07
C GLU A 298 -13.17 -12.36 32.79
N MET A 299 -12.22 -11.43 32.76
CA MET A 299 -10.83 -11.72 32.41
C MET A 299 -10.18 -12.62 33.46
N LYS A 300 -9.40 -13.61 33.02
CA LYS A 300 -8.72 -14.58 33.90
C LYS A 300 -7.23 -14.31 34.01
N SER A 301 -6.68 -13.52 33.09
CA SER A 301 -5.25 -13.31 32.96
C SER A 301 -4.92 -11.93 32.37
N ILE A 302 -3.68 -11.49 32.60
CA ILE A 302 -3.13 -10.29 31.95
C ILE A 302 -3.12 -10.43 30.42
N LYS A 303 -3.05 -11.67 29.90
CA LYS A 303 -3.16 -11.94 28.46
C LYS A 303 -4.54 -11.55 27.92
N ASP A 304 -5.61 -11.82 28.66
CA ASP A 304 -6.97 -11.43 28.25
C ASP A 304 -7.11 -9.91 28.19
N LEU A 305 -6.52 -9.22 29.18
CA LEU A 305 -6.45 -7.76 29.22
C LEU A 305 -5.64 -7.17 28.04
N LEU A 306 -4.49 -7.76 27.72
CA LEU A 306 -3.66 -7.37 26.57
C LEU A 306 -4.43 -7.54 25.24
N ILE A 307 -5.14 -8.66 25.07
CA ILE A 307 -5.96 -8.92 23.89
C ILE A 307 -7.06 -7.87 23.75
N TRP A 308 -7.79 -7.60 24.83
CA TRP A 308 -8.83 -6.57 24.83
C TRP A 308 -8.24 -5.20 24.48
N TYR A 309 -7.12 -4.83 25.10
CA TYR A 309 -6.44 -3.56 24.89
C TYR A 309 -6.02 -3.35 23.44
N ASN A 310 -5.29 -4.31 22.86
CA ASN A 310 -4.76 -4.21 21.50
C ASN A 310 -5.91 -4.20 20.46
N ASN A 311 -7.03 -4.87 20.76
CA ASN A 311 -8.22 -4.80 19.92
C ASN A 311 -8.90 -3.42 19.90
N LEU A 312 -8.69 -2.59 20.92
CA LEU A 312 -9.24 -1.23 20.95
C LEU A 312 -8.64 -0.32 19.89
N ASP A 313 -7.51 -0.68 19.28
CA ASP A 313 -6.97 0.06 18.15
C ASP A 313 -7.67 -0.29 16.87
N VAL A 314 -7.63 -1.56 16.51
CA VAL A 314 -7.99 -1.98 15.16
C VAL A 314 -9.48 -1.77 14.86
N VAL A 315 -10.36 -1.85 15.86
CA VAL A 315 -11.81 -1.66 15.68
C VAL A 315 -12.18 -0.22 15.29
N PRO A 316 -11.87 0.81 16.08
CA PRO A 316 -12.12 2.20 15.67
C PRO A 316 -11.27 2.58 14.46
N PHE A 317 -10.11 1.97 14.25
CA PHE A 317 -9.27 2.25 13.09
C PHE A 317 -10.01 1.96 11.77
N ILE A 318 -10.68 0.81 11.66
CA ILE A 318 -11.52 0.49 10.48
C ILE A 318 -12.56 1.58 10.24
N LYS A 319 -13.26 2.00 11.30
CA LYS A 319 -14.31 3.02 11.20
C LYS A 319 -13.74 4.36 10.75
N ALA A 320 -12.59 4.76 11.27
CA ALA A 320 -11.91 6.00 10.91
C ALA A 320 -11.45 5.99 9.45
N ILE A 321 -10.87 4.88 8.96
CA ILE A 321 -10.50 4.74 7.55
C ILE A 321 -11.74 4.80 6.66
N LYS A 322 -12.83 4.11 7.01
CA LYS A 322 -14.10 4.18 6.25
C LYS A 322 -14.57 5.65 6.13
N ALA A 323 -14.59 6.40 7.24
CA ALA A 323 -14.97 7.81 7.23
C ALA A 323 -14.01 8.70 6.43
N GLN A 324 -12.69 8.48 6.54
CA GLN A 324 -11.69 9.21 5.75
C GLN A 324 -11.87 8.97 4.24
N ARG A 325 -12.22 7.75 3.84
CA ARG A 325 -12.45 7.43 2.42
C ARG A 325 -13.65 8.17 1.85
N GLU A 326 -14.73 8.32 2.62
CA GLU A 326 -15.91 9.09 2.18
C GLU A 326 -15.56 10.56 1.88
N LEU A 327 -14.53 11.12 2.50
CA LEU A 327 -14.03 12.45 2.13
C LEU A 327 -13.45 12.47 0.71
N PHE A 328 -12.58 11.51 0.36
CA PHE A 328 -11.94 11.45 -0.96
C PHE A 328 -12.90 11.03 -2.07
N LYS A 329 -13.92 10.23 -1.76
CA LYS A 329 -15.01 9.91 -2.70
C LYS A 329 -15.78 11.14 -3.18
N ARG A 330 -15.83 12.23 -2.40
CA ARG A 330 -16.41 13.52 -2.85
C ARG A 330 -15.65 14.14 -4.01
N PHE A 331 -14.37 13.80 -4.14
CA PHE A 331 -13.51 14.18 -5.27
C PHE A 331 -13.39 13.07 -6.32
N ASP A 332 -14.20 12.01 -6.20
CA ASP A 332 -14.23 10.88 -7.12
C ASP A 332 -12.85 10.19 -7.24
N LEU A 333 -12.18 10.04 -6.09
CA LEU A 333 -10.87 9.41 -5.92
C LEU A 333 -10.96 8.21 -4.97
N ASP A 334 -10.34 7.09 -5.35
CA ASP A 334 -10.11 5.96 -4.46
C ASP A 334 -8.82 6.17 -3.65
N MET A 335 -8.94 6.29 -2.33
CA MET A 335 -7.80 6.54 -1.44
C MET A 335 -6.67 5.50 -1.57
N PHE A 336 -6.98 4.25 -1.91
CA PHE A 336 -6.03 3.14 -1.95
C PHE A 336 -5.39 2.96 -3.32
N ALA A 337 -6.15 3.21 -4.39
CA ALA A 337 -5.71 3.00 -5.76
C ALA A 337 -5.13 4.28 -6.41
N ASP A 338 -5.62 5.46 -6.02
CA ASP A 338 -5.24 6.71 -6.67
C ASP A 338 -3.96 7.35 -6.11
N GLY A 339 -3.52 7.00 -4.91
CA GLY A 339 -2.28 7.52 -4.34
C GLY A 339 -1.85 6.76 -3.09
N VAL A 340 -0.53 6.74 -2.84
CA VAL A 340 0.07 6.15 -1.63
C VAL A 340 0.29 7.18 -0.51
N SER A 341 -0.18 8.41 -0.69
CA SER A 341 -0.03 9.51 0.26
C SER A 341 -1.01 10.65 0.00
N LEU A 342 -1.23 11.50 1.00
CA LEU A 342 -2.04 12.70 0.92
C LEU A 342 -1.57 13.66 -0.18
N PRO A 343 -0.27 14.00 -0.33
CA PRO A 343 0.18 14.84 -1.45
C PRO A 343 -0.21 14.29 -2.83
N GLY A 344 -0.13 12.97 -3.03
CA GLY A 344 -0.52 12.35 -4.30
C GLY A 344 -2.02 12.44 -4.59
N LEU A 345 -2.85 12.33 -3.55
CA LEU A 345 -4.30 12.54 -3.68
C LEU A 345 -4.63 14.02 -3.88
N SER A 346 -3.99 14.92 -3.13
CA SER A 346 -4.16 16.37 -3.24
C SER A 346 -3.76 16.89 -4.62
N GLU A 347 -2.69 16.34 -5.22
CA GLU A 347 -2.31 16.64 -6.60
C GLU A 347 -3.47 16.33 -7.55
N LYS A 348 -4.07 15.13 -7.46
CA LYS A 348 -5.21 14.74 -8.29
C LYS A 348 -6.42 15.68 -8.11
N VAL A 349 -6.74 16.05 -6.87
CA VAL A 349 -7.80 17.03 -6.59
C VAL A 349 -7.50 18.38 -7.22
N MET A 350 -6.28 18.90 -7.05
CA MET A 350 -5.84 20.17 -7.64
C MET A 350 -5.98 20.16 -9.17
N TYR A 351 -5.61 19.06 -9.82
CA TYR A 351 -5.78 18.90 -11.26
C TYR A 351 -7.24 18.84 -11.70
N GLN A 352 -8.16 18.32 -10.89
CA GLN A 352 -9.59 18.37 -11.21
C GLN A 352 -10.13 19.81 -11.20
N THR A 353 -9.64 20.67 -10.30
CA THR A 353 -10.13 22.05 -10.16
C THR A 353 -9.44 23.03 -11.09
N CYS A 354 -8.13 22.88 -11.33
CA CYS A 354 -7.32 23.90 -12.00
C CYS A 354 -7.07 23.62 -13.49
N PHE A 355 -7.24 22.37 -13.96
CA PHE A 355 -6.76 21.96 -15.29
C PHE A 355 -7.56 22.58 -16.45
N ASN A 356 -8.85 22.84 -16.28
CA ASN A 356 -9.70 23.38 -17.36
C ASN A 356 -9.29 24.79 -17.83
N ASN A 357 -8.53 25.52 -17.00
CA ASN A 357 -8.11 26.89 -17.28
C ASN A 357 -6.64 26.99 -17.76
N LEU A 358 -5.94 25.85 -17.91
CA LEU A 358 -4.55 25.86 -18.37
C LEU A 358 -4.48 26.16 -19.87
N ARG A 359 -3.65 27.15 -20.23
CA ARG A 359 -3.32 27.44 -21.64
C ARG A 359 -2.35 26.40 -22.14
N TYR A 360 -2.70 25.74 -23.24
CA TYR A 360 -1.78 24.84 -23.92
C TYR A 360 -0.61 25.65 -24.49
N PRO A 361 0.65 25.25 -24.21
CA PRO A 361 1.78 25.82 -24.92
C PRO A 361 1.62 25.63 -26.43
N ASP A 362 2.08 26.61 -27.21
CA ASP A 362 2.15 26.49 -28.67
C ASP A 362 2.84 25.16 -29.02
N LYS A 363 2.22 24.37 -29.90
CA LYS A 363 2.77 23.10 -30.41
C LYS A 363 3.96 23.30 -31.38
N LYS A 364 4.74 24.36 -31.18
CA LYS A 364 5.95 24.57 -31.96
C LYS A 364 6.95 23.46 -31.57
N PRO A 365 7.44 22.68 -32.54
CA PRO A 365 8.43 21.66 -32.25
C PRO A 365 9.65 22.33 -31.62
N ALA A 366 10.10 21.78 -30.50
CA ALA A 366 11.31 22.26 -29.85
C ALA A 366 12.51 22.10 -30.79
N ASN A 367 13.48 23.01 -30.70
CA ASN A 367 14.69 22.91 -31.50
C ASN A 367 15.46 21.63 -31.15
N THR A 368 16.24 21.13 -32.10
CA THR A 368 17.14 20.00 -31.83
C THR A 368 18.15 20.41 -30.78
N PHE A 369 18.29 19.60 -29.72
CA PHE A 369 19.26 19.88 -28.68
C PHE A 369 20.69 19.78 -29.24
N GLN A 370 21.42 20.90 -29.19
CA GLN A 370 22.83 20.98 -29.51
C GLN A 370 23.64 20.83 -28.22
N PHE A 371 24.52 19.83 -28.16
CA PHE A 371 25.30 19.61 -26.95
C PHE A 371 26.26 20.80 -26.69
N PRO A 372 26.28 21.39 -25.48
CA PRO A 372 27.13 22.54 -25.21
C PRO A 372 28.63 22.20 -25.32
N ALA A 373 29.36 22.93 -26.18
CA ALA A 373 30.81 22.73 -26.38
C ALA A 373 31.61 22.83 -25.08
N LYS A 374 31.24 23.75 -24.17
CA LYS A 374 31.87 23.91 -22.85
C LYS A 374 31.74 22.66 -21.97
N ARG A 375 30.59 21.98 -22.01
CA ARG A 375 30.35 20.74 -21.26
C ARG A 375 31.17 19.58 -21.85
N MET A 376 31.32 19.53 -23.18
CA MET A 376 32.16 18.56 -23.87
C MET A 376 33.63 18.73 -23.50
N ALA A 377 34.12 19.97 -23.44
CA ALA A 377 35.48 20.26 -22.99
C ALA A 377 35.73 19.79 -21.54
N GLY A 378 34.72 19.95 -20.67
CA GLY A 378 34.76 19.43 -19.31
C GLY A 378 34.93 17.90 -19.25
N TYR A 379 34.15 17.15 -20.04
CA TYR A 379 34.30 15.68 -20.10
C TYR A 379 35.66 15.24 -20.66
N LYS A 380 36.16 15.91 -21.71
CA LYS A 380 37.52 15.64 -22.23
C LYS A 380 38.60 15.84 -21.16
N SER A 381 38.48 16.87 -20.34
CA SER A 381 39.40 17.13 -19.22
C SER A 381 39.32 16.03 -18.14
N GLN A 382 38.10 15.58 -17.79
CA GLN A 382 37.90 14.48 -16.85
C GLN A 382 38.48 13.15 -17.39
N ASP A 383 38.29 12.86 -18.67
CA ASP A 383 38.82 11.66 -19.32
C ASP A 383 40.35 11.67 -19.38
N ALA A 384 40.94 12.83 -19.68
CA ALA A 384 42.40 13.02 -19.63
C ALA A 384 42.95 12.78 -18.21
N LYS A 385 42.30 13.34 -17.18
CA LYS A 385 42.67 13.13 -15.77
C LYS A 385 42.56 11.66 -15.35
N ALA A 386 41.54 10.96 -15.84
CA ALA A 386 41.30 9.55 -15.53
C ALA A 386 42.04 8.57 -16.47
N LYS A 387 42.88 9.05 -17.39
CA LYS A 387 43.58 8.25 -18.43
C LYS A 387 42.65 7.37 -19.27
N ARG A 388 41.40 7.80 -19.49
CA ARG A 388 40.42 7.08 -20.32
C ARG A 388 40.61 7.47 -21.79
N LYS A 389 40.69 6.47 -22.68
CA LYS A 389 40.69 6.70 -24.14
C LYS A 389 39.25 6.70 -24.65
N PHE A 390 38.73 7.86 -25.02
CA PHE A 390 37.43 7.94 -25.69
C PHE A 390 37.43 9.05 -26.74
N GLY A 391 37.11 8.71 -27.99
CA GLY A 391 37.25 9.57 -29.18
C GLY A 391 35.95 10.19 -29.67
N MET A 392 34.99 10.47 -28.79
CA MET A 392 33.70 11.04 -29.20
C MET A 392 33.86 12.51 -29.61
N THR A 393 33.44 12.83 -30.83
CA THR A 393 33.39 14.22 -31.31
C THR A 393 32.05 14.85 -30.95
N LEU A 394 32.02 16.19 -30.90
CA LEU A 394 30.78 16.93 -30.65
C LEU A 394 29.74 16.66 -31.75
N GLU A 395 30.20 16.54 -32.99
CA GLU A 395 29.39 16.20 -34.14
C GLU A 395 28.77 14.80 -33.99
N HIS A 396 29.58 13.79 -33.63
CA HIS A 396 29.09 12.43 -33.38
C HIS A 396 28.02 12.43 -32.28
N LEU A 397 28.24 13.15 -31.18
CA LEU A 397 27.26 13.25 -30.09
C LEU A 397 25.96 13.93 -30.55
N ASN A 398 26.05 15.01 -31.33
CA ASN A 398 24.88 15.70 -31.88
C ASN A 398 24.10 14.80 -32.87
N THR A 399 24.79 13.99 -33.69
CA THR A 399 24.15 12.98 -34.55
C THR A 399 23.42 11.91 -33.72
N LEU A 400 24.01 11.45 -32.61
CA LEU A 400 23.36 10.50 -31.71
C LEU A 400 22.12 11.12 -31.03
N LEU A 401 22.21 12.38 -30.59
CA LEU A 401 21.10 13.12 -30.00
C LEU A 401 19.96 13.32 -30.99
N GLN A 402 20.27 13.63 -32.26
CA GLN A 402 19.28 13.69 -33.34
C GLN A 402 18.60 12.34 -33.59
N LYS A 403 19.37 11.24 -33.68
CA LYS A 403 18.81 9.89 -33.82
C LYS A 403 17.90 9.50 -32.66
N GLN A 404 18.23 9.96 -31.45
CA GLN A 404 17.43 9.74 -30.24
C GLN A 404 16.27 10.75 -30.07
N LYS A 405 16.10 11.69 -31.02
CA LYS A 405 15.08 12.74 -30.99
C LYS A 405 15.12 13.58 -29.70
N TYR A 406 16.31 13.87 -29.19
CA TYR A 406 16.47 14.74 -28.02
C TYR A 406 16.18 16.19 -28.40
N LEU A 407 15.08 16.73 -27.89
CA LEU A 407 14.64 18.10 -28.12
C LEU A 407 15.08 19.01 -26.97
N SER A 408 15.46 20.25 -27.25
CA SER A 408 15.74 21.27 -26.23
C SER A 408 14.47 22.03 -25.87
N GLY A 409 13.92 21.79 -24.69
CA GLY A 409 12.87 22.66 -24.11
C GLY A 409 13.49 23.91 -23.49
N LEU A 410 12.93 25.08 -23.82
CA LEU A 410 12.93 26.26 -22.94
C LEU A 410 11.63 26.22 -22.13
#